data_AF-A0A960XEV2-F1
#
_entry.id   AF-A0A960XEV2-F1
#
_cell.length_a   1.000
_cell.length_b   1.000
_cell.length_c   1.000
_cell.angle_alpha   90.00
_cell.angle_beta   90.00
_cell.angle_gamma   90.00
#
_symmetry.space_group_name_H-M   'P 1'
#
loop_
_entity.id
_entity.type
_entity.pdbx_description
1 polymer ?
#
loop_
_entity_poly.entity_id
_entity_poly.type
_entity_poly.pdbx_seq_one_letter_code
_entity_poly.pdbx_strand_id
1 'polypeptide(L)'
;LKYKYGGGFRLFCVFSGFRNKWSLMAGWTSFHRNAQASTEAKCDTEELFVTLMHPSRDLKRAAKAEGKLNLKYDVVDVLLSRSCTVCDCLTLTPQLGMRILFLDQQMRVDYTGKDFKFDTFTELKPEYNPYCPCEVICDRRELFDGARVNFDSDYYGVGMLGGLDTAFPLGCGFHFQGTFIGAIVAGRNLYKHEELLSKCVDFCTKEARPIIDVREKQYVAIPMLQVEGRLGWETKCYTKGQLRLVIGYSFTHLWNVPQLRRYHTGIESVSNSSHASTIGLHGGTFGAELLF
;
A
#
# COMPACT_ATOMS: atom_id res chain seq x y z
N LEU A 1 2.23 6.29 -11.63
CA LEU A 1 0.83 6.43 -11.16
C LEU A 1 0.60 7.89 -10.76
N LYS A 2 -0.49 8.54 -11.19
CA LYS A 2 -0.85 9.87 -10.67
C LYS A 2 -1.71 9.64 -9.42
N TYR A 3 -1.19 10.02 -8.26
CA TYR A 3 -1.95 9.94 -7.02
C TYR A 3 -2.80 11.20 -6.89
N LYS A 4 -4.13 11.04 -6.76
CA LYS A 4 -4.97 12.12 -6.26
C LYS A 4 -4.70 12.26 -4.76
N TYR A 5 -4.64 13.48 -4.23
CA TYR A 5 -4.68 13.69 -2.77
C TYR A 5 -5.96 13.12 -2.17
N GLY A 6 -5.96 12.89 -0.87
CA GLY A 6 -7.06 12.22 -0.17
C GLY A 6 -6.69 11.87 1.26
N GLY A 7 -7.73 11.67 2.05
CA GLY A 7 -7.62 11.63 3.49
C GLY A 7 -7.03 10.33 3.99
N GLY A 8 -6.24 10.42 5.05
CA GLY A 8 -6.27 9.44 6.12
C GLY A 8 -6.77 10.14 7.38
N PHE A 9 -7.05 9.38 8.43
CA PHE A 9 -7.30 9.96 9.75
C PHE A 9 -6.51 9.20 10.80
N ARG A 10 -6.27 9.88 11.92
CA ARG A 10 -5.63 9.30 13.10
C ARG A 10 -6.43 9.71 14.32
N LEU A 11 -6.82 8.73 15.12
CA LEU A 11 -7.46 8.91 16.41
C LEU A 11 -6.53 8.38 17.48
N PHE A 12 -6.45 9.05 18.61
CA PHE A 12 -5.71 8.54 19.74
C PHE A 12 -6.33 9.03 21.05
N CYS A 13 -6.13 8.24 22.10
CA CYS A 13 -6.55 8.53 23.45
C CYS A 13 -5.33 8.40 24.36
N VAL A 14 -5.15 9.33 25.29
CA VAL A 14 -4.05 9.34 26.25
C VAL A 14 -4.65 9.31 27.66
N PHE A 15 -4.35 8.25 28.39
CA PHE A 15 -4.65 8.13 29.81
C PHE A 15 -3.40 8.48 30.62
N SER A 16 -3.41 9.67 31.21
CA SER A 16 -2.31 10.17 32.06
C SER A 16 -2.49 9.72 33.51
N GLY A 17 -1.38 9.58 34.23
CA GLY A 17 -1.42 9.25 35.67
C GLY A 17 -1.47 7.75 35.97
N PHE A 18 -1.20 6.89 34.98
CA PHE A 18 -0.94 5.49 35.23
C PHE A 18 0.33 5.37 36.09
N ARG A 19 0.20 4.81 37.30
CA ARG A 19 1.27 4.47 38.27
C ARG A 19 2.61 5.21 38.07
N ASN A 20 2.86 6.26 38.86
CA ASN A 20 4.09 7.06 38.83
C ASN A 20 4.25 8.00 37.60
N LYS A 21 3.16 8.67 37.18
CA LYS A 21 3.16 9.63 36.06
C LYS A 21 3.52 9.03 34.71
N TRP A 22 3.30 7.72 34.52
CA TRP A 22 3.29 7.15 33.19
C TRP A 22 1.97 7.51 32.51
N SER A 23 2.03 7.63 31.19
CA SER A 23 0.87 7.82 30.33
C SER A 23 0.75 6.61 29.42
N LEU A 24 -0.45 6.05 29.38
CA LEU A 24 -0.83 5.01 28.42
C LEU A 24 -1.54 5.69 27.26
N MET A 25 -1.06 5.47 26.04
CA MET A 25 -1.68 5.99 24.83
C MET A 25 -2.10 4.83 23.93
N ALA A 26 -3.32 4.91 23.40
CA ALA A 26 -3.80 4.03 22.35
C ALA A 26 -4.11 4.88 21.11
N GLY A 27 -3.65 4.46 19.94
CA GLY A 27 -3.86 5.17 18.68
C GLY A 27 -4.31 4.25 17.57
N TRP A 28 -5.16 4.74 16.68
CA TRP A 28 -5.52 4.09 15.43
C TRP A 28 -5.29 5.07 14.27
N THR A 29 -4.57 4.62 13.25
CA THR A 29 -4.35 5.35 12.00
C THR A 29 -4.94 4.55 10.87
N SER A 30 -5.75 5.18 10.01
CA SER A 30 -6.33 4.57 8.83
C SER A 30 -6.05 5.41 7.59
N PHE A 31 -5.61 4.76 6.52
CA PHE A 31 -5.29 5.37 5.23
C PHE A 31 -5.66 4.43 4.09
N HIS A 32 -6.70 4.80 3.33
CA HIS A 32 -7.21 4.01 2.21
C HIS A 32 -7.11 4.79 0.92
N ARG A 33 -6.51 4.21 -0.12
CA ARG A 33 -6.22 4.91 -1.38
C ARG A 33 -6.40 4.07 -2.61
N ASN A 34 -7.06 4.69 -3.58
CA ASN A 34 -7.11 4.23 -4.95
C ASN A 34 -6.27 5.17 -5.83
N ALA A 35 -5.35 4.61 -6.60
CA ALA A 35 -4.58 5.31 -7.61
C ALA A 35 -4.79 4.65 -8.96
N GLN A 36 -4.84 5.45 -10.01
CA GLN A 36 -4.91 4.96 -11.39
C GLN A 36 -3.95 5.79 -12.26
N ALA A 37 -3.32 5.15 -13.23
CA ALA A 37 -2.65 5.84 -14.32
C ALA A 37 -2.74 5.01 -15.58
N SER A 38 -2.71 5.71 -16.70
CA SER A 38 -2.55 5.11 -18.01
C SER A 38 -1.40 5.78 -18.74
N THR A 39 -0.76 5.02 -19.62
CA THR A 39 0.21 5.51 -20.58
C THR A 39 -0.06 4.81 -21.91
N GLU A 40 0.13 5.53 -23.00
CA GLU A 40 -0.16 5.09 -24.36
C GLU A 40 0.96 5.57 -25.27
N ALA A 41 1.41 4.70 -26.17
CA ALA A 41 2.37 5.03 -27.22
C ALA A 41 1.74 6.07 -28.15
N LYS A 42 2.44 7.18 -28.42
CA LYS A 42 1.84 8.30 -29.17
C LYS A 42 1.77 8.04 -30.68
N CYS A 43 2.63 7.16 -31.17
CA CYS A 43 2.79 6.86 -32.59
C CYS A 43 2.93 5.34 -32.80
N ASP A 44 2.63 4.88 -34.01
CA ASP A 44 2.79 3.46 -34.40
C ASP A 44 4.25 2.96 -34.38
N THR A 45 5.23 3.84 -34.21
CA THR A 45 6.65 3.48 -34.03
C THR A 45 7.08 3.44 -32.56
N GLU A 46 6.29 4.01 -31.65
CA GLU A 46 6.54 3.93 -30.21
C GLU A 46 5.94 2.65 -29.63
N GLU A 47 6.59 2.12 -28.60
CA GLU A 47 6.22 0.86 -27.96
C GLU A 47 6.43 0.96 -26.45
N LEU A 48 5.50 0.39 -25.68
CA LEU A 48 5.65 0.25 -24.24
C LEU A 48 6.17 -1.16 -23.93
N PHE A 49 7.18 -1.23 -23.07
CA PHE A 49 7.71 -2.50 -22.59
C PHE A 49 6.82 -3.08 -21.48
N VAL A 50 6.42 -4.33 -21.66
CA VAL A 50 5.59 -5.09 -20.70
C VAL A 50 6.46 -5.63 -19.56
N THR A 51 6.93 -4.73 -18.69
CA THR A 51 7.94 -5.04 -17.65
C THR A 51 7.42 -5.85 -16.46
N LEU A 52 6.10 -6.01 -16.33
CA LEU A 52 5.47 -6.68 -15.18
C LEU A 52 4.96 -8.09 -15.49
N MET A 53 5.12 -8.56 -16.73
CA MET A 53 4.76 -9.92 -17.11
C MET A 53 6.00 -10.81 -17.22
N HIS A 54 5.78 -12.11 -17.15
CA HIS A 54 6.83 -13.10 -17.34
C HIS A 54 7.37 -13.08 -18.80
N PRO A 55 8.71 -13.06 -19.02
CA PRO A 55 9.31 -12.84 -20.33
C PRO A 55 9.23 -14.05 -21.28
N SER A 56 8.84 -15.24 -20.80
CA SER A 56 8.85 -16.51 -21.56
C SER A 56 7.89 -16.58 -22.75
N ARG A 57 7.18 -15.50 -23.08
CA ARG A 57 6.11 -15.49 -24.08
C ARG A 57 6.33 -14.55 -25.26
N ASP A 58 7.53 -13.95 -25.36
CA ASP A 58 7.88 -12.96 -26.40
C ASP A 58 6.92 -11.77 -26.51
N LEU A 59 6.06 -11.55 -25.50
CA LEU A 59 5.17 -10.40 -25.38
C LEU A 59 6.00 -9.22 -24.88
N LYS A 60 6.56 -8.43 -25.80
CA LYS A 60 7.50 -7.35 -25.47
C LYS A 60 6.84 -5.98 -25.56
N ARG A 61 5.77 -5.85 -26.35
CA ARG A 61 5.26 -4.57 -26.84
C ARG A 61 3.76 -4.42 -26.56
N ALA A 62 3.43 -3.41 -25.77
CA ALA A 62 2.07 -2.90 -25.63
C ALA A 62 1.94 -1.54 -26.32
N ALA A 63 0.74 -1.25 -26.84
CA ALA A 63 0.38 0.10 -27.28
C ALA A 63 -0.07 0.96 -26.09
N LYS A 64 -0.69 0.35 -25.09
CA LYS A 64 -1.23 1.03 -23.91
C LYS A 64 -1.03 0.18 -22.66
N ALA A 65 -0.78 0.85 -21.53
CA ALA A 65 -0.71 0.25 -20.21
C ALA A 65 -1.54 1.06 -19.21
N GLU A 66 -2.46 0.40 -18.50
CA GLU A 66 -3.27 0.99 -17.44
C GLU A 66 -3.01 0.30 -16.11
N GLY A 67 -2.58 1.05 -15.10
CA GLY A 67 -2.38 0.55 -13.74
C GLY A 67 -3.42 1.11 -12.79
N LYS A 68 -3.97 0.25 -11.94
CA LYS A 68 -4.83 0.58 -10.79
C LYS A 68 -4.18 0.00 -9.53
N LEU A 69 -4.12 0.78 -8.45
CA LEU A 69 -3.62 0.38 -7.15
C LEU A 69 -4.64 0.77 -6.09
N ASN A 70 -5.11 -0.19 -5.30
CA ASN A 70 -5.86 0.00 -4.07
C ASN A 70 -4.92 -0.35 -2.90
N LEU A 71 -4.76 0.57 -1.97
CA LEU A 71 -3.89 0.46 -0.82
C LEU A 71 -4.72 0.76 0.43
N LYS A 72 -4.80 -0.18 1.36
CA LYS A 72 -5.34 0.06 2.71
C LYS A 72 -4.24 -0.15 3.73
N TYR A 73 -4.06 0.84 4.58
CA TYR A 73 -3.07 0.85 5.63
C TYR A 73 -3.78 1.22 6.92
N ASP A 74 -3.79 0.28 7.87
CA ASP A 74 -4.33 0.49 9.20
C ASP A 74 -3.27 0.11 10.25
N VAL A 75 -3.13 0.97 11.25
CA VAL A 75 -2.19 0.75 12.35
C VAL A 75 -2.87 1.01 13.67
N VAL A 76 -2.71 0.09 14.62
CA VAL A 76 -3.08 0.27 16.01
C VAL A 76 -1.82 0.31 16.86
N ASP A 77 -1.64 1.39 17.61
CA ASP A 77 -0.50 1.62 18.50
C ASP A 77 -0.97 1.59 19.96
N VAL A 78 -0.20 0.93 20.82
CA VAL A 78 -0.34 1.01 22.28
C VAL A 78 1.00 1.39 22.86
N LEU A 79 1.09 2.57 23.47
CA LEU A 79 2.32 3.21 23.91
C LEU A 79 2.29 3.47 25.42
N LEU A 80 3.40 3.19 26.09
CA LEU A 80 3.72 3.72 27.39
C LEU A 80 4.72 4.86 27.21
N SER A 81 4.46 5.96 27.90
CA SER A 81 5.30 7.15 27.81
C SER A 81 5.45 7.82 29.16
N ARG A 82 6.52 8.59 29.32
CA ARG A 82 6.78 9.39 30.51
C ARG A 82 7.44 10.69 30.14
N SER A 83 6.81 11.81 30.48
CA SER A 83 7.37 13.12 30.21
C SER A 83 8.50 13.47 31.19
N CYS A 84 9.54 14.09 30.66
CA CYS A 84 10.70 14.62 31.35
C CYS A 84 10.93 16.05 30.86
N THR A 85 10.80 17.03 31.75
CA THR A 85 11.12 18.43 31.45
C THR A 85 12.62 18.63 31.61
N VAL A 86 13.31 18.92 30.49
CA VAL A 86 14.76 19.14 30.49
C VAL A 86 15.07 20.58 30.88
N CYS A 87 14.27 21.52 30.38
CA CYS A 87 14.29 22.93 30.74
C CYS A 87 12.88 23.54 30.55
N ASP A 88 12.69 24.80 30.93
CA ASP A 88 11.40 25.50 30.79
C ASP A 88 10.89 25.57 29.34
N CYS A 89 11.78 25.39 28.36
CA CYS A 89 11.48 25.46 26.93
C CYS A 89 11.43 24.10 26.23
N LEU A 90 11.69 22.98 26.92
CA LEU A 90 11.76 21.66 26.30
C LEU A 90 11.25 20.55 27.21
N THR A 91 10.18 19.89 26.77
CA THR A 91 9.73 18.61 27.33
C THR A 91 10.05 17.47 26.37
N LEU A 92 10.69 16.43 26.89
CA LEU A 92 10.95 15.18 26.19
C LEU A 92 10.05 14.09 26.74
N THR A 93 9.38 13.35 25.87
CA THR A 93 8.49 12.26 26.23
C THR A 93 8.93 11.01 25.46
N PRO A 94 9.90 10.22 25.98
CA PRO A 94 10.21 8.92 25.43
C PRO A 94 8.97 8.01 25.46
N GLN A 95 8.84 7.18 24.43
CA GLN A 95 7.72 6.29 24.19
C GLN A 95 8.24 4.88 23.90
N LEU A 96 7.58 3.86 24.42
CA LEU A 96 7.82 2.46 24.10
C LEU A 96 6.48 1.74 24.03
N GLY A 97 6.31 0.84 23.07
CA GLY A 97 5.02 0.18 22.92
C GLY A 97 4.99 -0.94 21.90
N MET A 98 3.76 -1.27 21.51
CA MET A 98 3.44 -2.28 20.52
C MET A 98 2.64 -1.68 19.38
N ARG A 99 2.85 -2.22 18.18
CA ARG A 99 2.15 -1.86 16.94
C ARG A 99 1.51 -3.09 16.33
N ILE A 100 0.26 -2.96 15.92
CA ILE A 100 -0.43 -3.90 15.03
C ILE A 100 -0.55 -3.21 13.67
N LEU A 101 -0.10 -3.86 12.60
CA LEU A 101 -0.16 -3.35 11.23
C LEU A 101 -1.03 -4.26 10.38
N PHE A 102 -1.98 -3.65 9.67
CA PHE A 102 -2.74 -4.25 8.59
C PHE A 102 -2.41 -3.48 7.31
N LEU A 103 -2.00 -4.21 6.27
CA LEU A 103 -1.60 -3.63 5.00
C LEU A 103 -2.13 -4.50 3.86
N ASP A 104 -3.15 -3.99 3.16
CA ASP A 104 -3.79 -4.62 2.01
C ASP A 104 -3.40 -3.83 0.75
N GLN A 105 -2.81 -4.53 -0.23
CA GLN A 105 -2.37 -3.97 -1.50
C GLN A 105 -2.94 -4.77 -2.66
N GLN A 106 -3.78 -4.14 -3.46
CA GLN A 106 -4.32 -4.72 -4.68
C GLN A 106 -3.88 -3.89 -5.87
N MET A 107 -3.08 -4.46 -6.76
CA MET A 107 -2.64 -3.82 -7.98
C MET A 107 -3.13 -4.60 -9.19
N ARG A 108 -3.64 -3.89 -10.19
CA ARG A 108 -4.01 -4.44 -11.48
C ARG A 108 -3.36 -3.62 -12.57
N VAL A 109 -2.66 -4.29 -13.48
CA VAL A 109 -2.05 -3.65 -14.66
C VAL A 109 -2.56 -4.34 -15.91
N ASP A 110 -3.24 -3.58 -16.77
CA ASP A 110 -3.77 -4.01 -18.05
C ASP A 110 -2.86 -3.48 -19.17
N TYR A 111 -2.39 -4.36 -20.05
CA TYR A 111 -1.64 -4.06 -21.26
C TYR A 111 -2.52 -4.36 -22.47
N THR A 112 -2.58 -3.46 -23.44
CA THR A 112 -3.31 -3.69 -24.70
C THR A 112 -2.45 -3.28 -25.91
N GLY A 113 -2.70 -3.85 -27.09
CA GLY A 113 -2.03 -3.44 -28.34
C GLY A 113 -1.21 -4.51 -29.06
N LYS A 114 -0.12 -4.08 -29.73
CA LYS A 114 0.46 -4.73 -30.93
C LYS A 114 0.76 -6.23 -30.81
N ASP A 115 1.43 -6.71 -29.77
CA ASP A 115 1.75 -8.15 -29.65
C ASP A 115 0.53 -9.00 -29.20
N PHE A 116 -0.51 -8.33 -28.71
CA PHE A 116 -1.74 -8.94 -28.24
C PHE A 116 -2.81 -9.02 -29.33
N LYS A 117 -2.66 -8.25 -30.42
CA LYS A 117 -3.53 -8.34 -31.57
C LYS A 117 -3.48 -9.77 -32.11
N PHE A 118 -4.64 -10.40 -32.14
CA PHE A 118 -4.82 -11.58 -32.95
C PHE A 118 -4.72 -11.10 -34.40
N ASP A 119 -3.67 -11.54 -35.10
CA ASP A 119 -3.76 -11.62 -36.55
C ASP A 119 -5.02 -12.43 -36.80
N THR A 120 -6.04 -11.72 -37.29
CA THR A 120 -7.37 -12.23 -37.64
C THR A 120 -7.19 -13.66 -38.08
N PHE A 121 -7.76 -14.61 -37.32
CA PHE A 121 -7.78 -16.03 -37.68
C PHE A 121 -7.94 -16.10 -39.19
N THR A 122 -6.85 -16.40 -39.89
CA THR A 122 -6.88 -16.64 -41.32
C THR A 122 -7.85 -17.78 -41.46
N GLU A 123 -9.10 -17.49 -41.87
CA GLU A 123 -10.28 -18.35 -41.75
C GLU A 123 -9.87 -19.82 -41.75
N LEU A 124 -9.65 -20.38 -40.56
CA LEU A 124 -9.41 -21.80 -40.45
C LEU A 124 -10.79 -22.34 -40.76
N LYS A 125 -10.97 -22.79 -42.01
CA LYS A 125 -12.20 -23.47 -42.43
C LYS A 125 -12.51 -24.47 -41.32
N PRO A 126 -13.68 -24.39 -40.68
CA PRO A 126 -13.99 -25.24 -39.55
C PRO A 126 -13.89 -26.69 -40.02
N GLU A 127 -12.81 -27.36 -39.63
CA GLU A 127 -12.68 -28.79 -39.83
C GLU A 127 -13.61 -29.41 -38.81
N TYR A 128 -14.74 -29.92 -39.30
CA TYR A 128 -15.81 -30.47 -38.49
C TYR A 128 -15.27 -31.59 -37.59
N ASN A 129 -15.13 -31.31 -36.30
CA ASN A 129 -14.78 -32.30 -35.29
C ASN A 129 -16.07 -32.84 -34.64
N PRO A 130 -16.55 -34.04 -35.01
CA PRO A 130 -17.80 -34.60 -34.48
C PRO A 130 -17.77 -34.92 -32.98
N TYR A 131 -16.61 -34.82 -32.33
CA TYR A 131 -16.43 -35.15 -30.92
C TYR A 131 -16.59 -33.94 -29.97
N CYS A 132 -16.83 -32.73 -30.49
CA CYS A 132 -17.06 -31.54 -29.66
C CYS A 132 -18.17 -30.66 -30.28
N PRO A 133 -19.47 -30.89 -29.98
CA PRO A 133 -20.60 -30.18 -30.57
C PRO A 133 -20.79 -28.75 -30.00
N CYS A 134 -19.73 -28.11 -29.53
CA CYS A 134 -19.78 -26.74 -29.05
C CYS A 134 -19.84 -25.79 -30.25
N GLU A 135 -21.02 -25.27 -30.58
CA GLU A 135 -21.15 -24.16 -31.53
C GLU A 135 -20.35 -22.98 -31.00
N VAL A 136 -19.20 -22.69 -31.63
CA VAL A 136 -18.26 -21.65 -31.19
C VAL A 136 -18.85 -20.28 -31.50
N ILE A 137 -19.77 -19.81 -30.65
CA ILE A 137 -20.20 -18.42 -30.63
C ILE A 137 -19.14 -17.62 -29.86
N CYS A 138 -18.10 -17.19 -30.57
CA CYS A 138 -17.21 -16.14 -30.11
C CYS A 138 -17.99 -14.82 -30.05
N ASP A 139 -18.70 -14.58 -28.94
CA ASP A 139 -19.28 -13.26 -28.69
C ASP A 139 -18.14 -12.26 -28.51
N ARG A 140 -18.06 -11.30 -29.44
CA ARG A 140 -16.92 -10.40 -29.65
C ARG A 140 -16.85 -9.27 -28.61
N ARG A 141 -17.78 -9.21 -27.64
CA ARG A 141 -18.02 -8.01 -26.82
C ARG A 141 -17.34 -7.99 -25.44
N GLU A 142 -16.77 -9.08 -24.95
CA GLU A 142 -16.17 -9.09 -23.59
C GLU A 142 -14.75 -9.67 -23.50
N LEU A 143 -14.17 -10.14 -24.61
CA LEU A 143 -12.78 -10.56 -24.60
C LEU A 143 -11.86 -9.34 -24.46
N PHE A 144 -11.19 -9.24 -23.33
CA PHE A 144 -10.10 -8.31 -23.11
C PHE A 144 -8.99 -8.57 -24.13
N ASP A 145 -8.73 -7.63 -25.04
CA ASP A 145 -7.67 -7.70 -26.05
C ASP A 145 -6.34 -7.22 -25.47
N GLY A 146 -5.65 -8.11 -24.75
CA GLY A 146 -4.46 -7.72 -24.01
C GLY A 146 -3.91 -8.77 -23.05
N ALA A 147 -3.04 -8.30 -22.16
CA ALA A 147 -2.62 -9.04 -20.99
C ALA A 147 -2.85 -8.27 -19.69
N ARG A 148 -3.13 -9.00 -18.61
CA ARG A 148 -3.44 -8.43 -17.31
C ARG A 148 -2.57 -9.07 -16.25
N VAL A 149 -1.99 -8.25 -15.40
CA VAL A 149 -1.28 -8.66 -14.20
C VAL A 149 -2.10 -8.22 -13.00
N ASN A 150 -2.52 -9.17 -12.17
CA ASN A 150 -3.14 -8.89 -10.88
C ASN A 150 -2.15 -9.25 -9.77
N PHE A 151 -2.06 -8.39 -8.77
CA PHE A 151 -1.31 -8.60 -7.56
C PHE A 151 -2.17 -8.24 -6.36
N ASP A 152 -2.21 -9.14 -5.39
CA ASP A 152 -2.91 -8.97 -4.14
C ASP A 152 -1.96 -9.38 -3.01
N SER A 153 -1.86 -8.52 -1.99
CA SER A 153 -1.03 -8.73 -0.82
C SER A 153 -1.80 -8.32 0.42
N ASP A 154 -2.08 -9.29 1.28
CA ASP A 154 -2.73 -9.08 2.57
C ASP A 154 -1.73 -9.38 3.70
N TYR A 155 -1.20 -8.31 4.30
CA TYR A 155 -0.24 -8.37 5.39
C TYR A 155 -0.89 -8.02 6.73
N TYR A 156 -0.61 -8.87 7.72
CA TYR A 156 -0.93 -8.64 9.12
C TYR A 156 0.28 -8.93 10.00
N GLY A 157 0.61 -8.02 10.92
CA GLY A 157 1.74 -8.21 11.82
C GLY A 157 1.64 -7.47 13.14
N VAL A 158 2.48 -7.91 14.08
CA VAL A 158 2.67 -7.30 15.40
C VAL A 158 4.14 -6.99 15.61
N GLY A 159 4.40 -5.85 16.23
CA GLY A 159 5.75 -5.33 16.39
C GLY A 159 5.94 -4.55 17.67
N MET A 160 7.20 -4.34 18.01
CA MET A 160 7.59 -3.34 19.01
C MET A 160 7.86 -2.02 18.30
N LEU A 161 7.61 -0.93 19.03
CA LEU A 161 7.95 0.41 18.58
C LEU A 161 8.54 1.22 19.73
N GLY A 162 9.44 2.13 19.40
CA GLY A 162 10.00 3.11 20.32
C GLY A 162 9.96 4.48 19.68
N GLY A 163 9.85 5.52 20.49
CA GLY A 163 9.78 6.88 19.98
C GLY A 163 10.21 7.92 20.98
N LEU A 164 10.33 9.14 20.47
CA LEU A 164 10.59 10.34 21.24
C LEU A 164 9.63 11.41 20.75
N ASP A 165 8.90 11.99 21.69
CA ASP A 165 8.09 13.16 21.45
C ASP A 165 8.70 14.37 22.15
N THR A 166 8.73 15.50 21.47
CA THR A 166 9.39 16.73 21.91
C THR A 166 8.39 17.87 21.84
N ALA A 167 8.31 18.69 22.88
CA ALA A 167 7.39 19.82 22.93
C ALA A 167 8.13 21.10 23.35
N PHE A 168 7.92 22.16 22.58
CA PHE A 168 8.49 23.48 22.76
C PHE A 168 7.33 24.48 22.97
N PRO A 169 7.14 25.03 24.19
CA PRO A 169 6.15 26.05 24.41
C PRO A 169 6.54 27.34 23.68
N LEU A 170 5.60 27.93 22.97
CA LEU A 170 5.76 29.20 22.23
C LEU A 170 5.13 30.38 22.96
N GLY A 171 4.39 30.12 24.05
CA GLY A 171 3.64 31.14 24.82
C GLY A 171 2.15 31.17 24.44
N CYS A 172 1.32 31.80 25.29
CA CYS A 172 -0.12 31.96 25.07
C CYS A 172 -0.88 30.65 24.78
N GLY A 173 -0.40 29.53 25.31
CA GLY A 173 -0.95 28.18 25.05
C GLY A 173 -0.49 27.54 23.73
N PHE A 174 0.24 28.25 22.87
CA PHE A 174 0.83 27.66 21.69
C PHE A 174 2.08 26.84 22.01
N HIS A 175 2.26 25.75 21.28
CA HIS A 175 3.45 24.91 21.35
C HIS A 175 3.74 24.27 19.99
N PHE A 176 5.02 24.04 19.72
CA PHE A 176 5.47 23.18 18.63
C PHE A 176 5.80 21.81 19.19
N GLN A 177 5.37 20.76 18.51
CA GLN A 177 5.61 19.38 18.90
C GLN A 177 6.23 18.59 17.75
N GLY A 178 7.28 17.83 18.03
CA GLY A 178 7.94 16.94 17.08
C GLY A 178 7.96 15.52 17.61
N THR A 179 7.45 14.57 16.84
CA THR A 179 7.40 13.15 17.19
C THR A 179 8.24 12.33 16.21
N PHE A 180 9.08 11.46 16.75
CA PHE A 180 9.89 10.49 16.01
C PHE A 180 9.60 9.09 16.54
N ILE A 181 9.15 8.16 15.70
CA ILE A 181 8.82 6.78 16.08
C ILE A 181 9.52 5.82 15.11
N GLY A 182 10.24 4.84 15.65
CA GLY A 182 10.73 3.68 14.92
C GLY A 182 9.98 2.42 15.35
N ALA A 183 9.68 1.53 14.41
CA ALA A 183 9.04 0.26 14.70
C ALA A 183 9.64 -0.88 13.86
N ILE A 184 9.52 -2.10 14.35
CA ILE A 184 9.75 -3.32 13.56
C ILE A 184 8.54 -4.22 13.77
N VAL A 185 7.80 -4.49 12.70
CA VAL A 185 6.58 -5.29 12.74
C VAL A 185 6.84 -6.61 12.02
N ALA A 186 6.66 -7.73 12.70
CA ALA A 186 6.80 -9.06 12.13
C ALA A 186 5.41 -9.68 11.93
N GLY A 187 5.20 -10.29 10.77
CA GLY A 187 3.85 -10.69 10.38
C GLY A 187 3.81 -11.70 9.26
N ARG A 188 2.58 -12.09 8.91
CA ARG A 188 2.27 -12.97 7.79
C ARG A 188 1.77 -12.13 6.62
N ASN A 189 2.27 -12.42 5.43
CA ASN A 189 1.78 -11.92 4.16
C ASN A 189 1.12 -13.06 3.36
N LEU A 190 -0.11 -12.85 2.90
CA LEU A 190 -0.73 -13.68 1.88
C LEU A 190 -0.50 -12.99 0.52
N TYR A 191 0.33 -13.60 -0.31
CA TYR A 191 0.71 -13.08 -1.61
C TYR A 191 -0.03 -13.84 -2.71
N LYS A 192 -0.65 -13.11 -3.64
CA LYS A 192 -1.26 -13.67 -4.85
C LYS A 192 -0.83 -12.86 -6.07
N HIS A 193 -0.37 -13.55 -7.11
CA HIS A 193 0.01 -12.97 -8.40
C HIS A 193 -0.61 -13.78 -9.52
N GLU A 194 -1.35 -13.11 -10.39
CA GLU A 194 -1.98 -13.73 -11.55
C GLU A 194 -1.59 -12.98 -12.82
N GLU A 195 -1.23 -13.74 -13.86
CA GLU A 195 -1.06 -13.21 -15.21
C GLU A 195 -2.09 -13.84 -16.14
N LEU A 196 -2.91 -13.01 -16.76
CA LEU A 196 -3.95 -13.38 -17.69
C LEU A 196 -3.57 -12.89 -19.08
N LEU A 197 -3.77 -13.73 -20.09
CA LEU A 197 -3.57 -13.38 -21.49
C LEU A 197 -4.84 -13.67 -22.27
N SER A 198 -5.22 -12.76 -23.16
CA SER A 198 -6.37 -12.90 -24.05
C SER A 198 -6.33 -14.18 -24.91
N LYS A 199 -5.14 -14.69 -25.22
CA LYS A 199 -4.93 -15.90 -26.04
C LYS A 199 -5.34 -17.22 -25.38
N CYS A 200 -5.53 -17.24 -24.06
CA CYS A 200 -5.80 -18.47 -23.30
C CYS A 200 -7.24 -18.51 -22.75
N VAL A 201 -8.22 -18.19 -23.62
CA VAL A 201 -9.62 -18.45 -23.31
C VAL A 201 -9.93 -19.90 -23.65
N ASP A 202 -10.38 -20.64 -22.66
CA ASP A 202 -10.88 -22.00 -22.88
C ASP A 202 -12.14 -21.92 -23.75
N PHE A 203 -12.07 -22.51 -24.95
CA PHE A 203 -13.16 -22.49 -25.93
C PHE A 203 -14.48 -23.04 -25.36
N CYS A 204 -14.40 -23.89 -24.34
CA CYS A 204 -15.58 -24.48 -23.70
C CYS A 204 -16.16 -23.60 -22.58
N THR A 205 -15.33 -22.90 -21.79
CA THR A 205 -15.81 -22.14 -20.62
C THR A 205 -15.95 -20.64 -20.89
N LYS A 206 -15.36 -20.11 -21.97
CA LYS A 206 -15.25 -18.67 -22.24
C LYS A 206 -14.53 -17.88 -21.14
N GLU A 207 -13.87 -18.56 -20.20
CA GLU A 207 -13.11 -17.92 -19.13
C GLU A 207 -11.63 -17.87 -19.49
N ALA A 208 -11.00 -16.70 -19.30
CA ALA A 208 -9.56 -16.56 -19.39
C ALA A 208 -8.92 -17.26 -18.19
N ARG A 209 -8.13 -18.31 -18.44
CA ARG A 209 -7.38 -18.97 -17.38
C ARG A 209 -6.08 -18.21 -17.11
N PRO A 210 -5.67 -18.03 -15.83
CA PRO A 210 -4.37 -17.46 -15.54
C PRO A 210 -3.28 -18.37 -16.08
N ILE A 211 -2.35 -17.80 -16.84
CA ILE A 211 -1.16 -18.51 -17.33
C ILE A 211 -0.20 -18.75 -16.17
N ILE A 212 -0.14 -17.78 -15.25
CA ILE A 212 0.63 -17.85 -14.02
C ILE A 212 -0.33 -17.52 -12.90
N ASP A 213 -0.47 -18.41 -11.92
CA ASP A 213 -1.16 -18.18 -10.65
C ASP A 213 -0.20 -18.61 -9.54
N VAL A 214 0.40 -17.63 -8.88
CA VAL A 214 1.32 -17.83 -7.76
C VAL A 214 0.61 -17.42 -6.49
N ARG A 215 0.51 -18.35 -5.56
CA ARG A 215 -0.03 -18.12 -4.21
C ARG A 215 1.00 -18.55 -3.19
N GLU A 216 1.50 -17.58 -2.44
CA GLU A 216 2.56 -17.80 -1.47
C GLU A 216 2.14 -17.24 -0.11
N LYS A 217 2.56 -17.92 0.96
CA LYS A 217 2.49 -17.41 2.33
C LYS A 217 3.90 -17.07 2.76
N GLN A 218 4.13 -15.81 3.10
CA GLN A 218 5.45 -15.32 3.48
C GLN A 218 5.42 -14.75 4.90
N TYR A 219 6.52 -14.88 5.63
CA TYR A 219 6.71 -14.23 6.92
C TYR A 219 7.73 -13.12 6.75
N VAL A 220 7.33 -11.88 7.01
CA VAL A 220 8.12 -10.70 6.69
C VAL A 220 8.15 -9.76 7.88
N ALA A 221 9.34 -9.23 8.16
CA ALA A 221 9.54 -8.11 9.07
C ALA A 221 9.59 -6.80 8.27
N ILE A 222 8.74 -5.85 8.66
CA ILE A 222 8.62 -4.52 8.07
C ILE A 222 9.16 -3.51 9.09
N PRO A 223 10.40 -3.01 8.90
CA PRO A 223 10.87 -1.84 9.61
C PRO A 223 10.02 -0.62 9.22
N MET A 224 9.78 0.28 10.16
CA MET A 224 9.03 1.51 9.94
C MET A 224 9.69 2.69 10.63
N LEU A 225 9.58 3.86 10.01
CA LEU A 225 9.97 5.14 10.58
C LEU A 225 8.82 6.11 10.39
N GLN A 226 8.48 6.85 11.44
CA GLN A 226 7.47 7.88 11.41
C GLN A 226 8.03 9.16 12.01
N VAL A 227 7.91 10.26 11.28
CA VAL A 227 8.29 11.61 11.71
C VAL A 227 7.07 12.50 11.58
N GLU A 228 6.76 13.26 12.62
CA GLU A 228 5.60 14.14 12.63
C GLU A 228 5.97 15.48 13.28
N GLY A 229 5.55 16.58 12.66
CA GLY A 229 5.62 17.92 13.23
C GLY A 229 4.22 18.47 13.42
N ARG A 230 3.93 19.05 14.59
CA ARG A 230 2.63 19.60 14.97
C ARG A 230 2.78 21.00 15.56
N LEU A 231 1.78 21.84 15.28
CA LEU A 231 1.50 23.05 16.03
C LEU A 231 0.25 22.80 16.86
N GLY A 232 0.37 23.02 18.15
CA GLY A 232 -0.72 22.86 19.10
C GLY A 232 -1.08 24.17 19.78
N TRP A 233 -2.33 24.25 20.19
CA TRP A 233 -2.85 25.29 21.08
C TRP A 233 -3.60 24.62 22.22
N GLU A 234 -3.31 25.03 23.45
CA GLU A 234 -3.98 24.50 24.64
C GLU A 234 -4.68 25.59 25.44
N THR A 235 -5.86 25.26 25.97
CA THR A 235 -6.64 26.12 26.85
C THR A 235 -7.20 25.32 28.02
N LYS A 236 -7.36 25.98 29.17
CA LYS A 236 -7.99 25.36 30.35
C LYS A 236 -9.51 25.42 30.17
N CYS A 237 -10.15 24.27 30.06
CA CYS A 237 -11.60 24.14 30.04
C CYS A 237 -12.10 23.86 31.46
N TYR A 238 -12.75 24.86 32.08
CA TYR A 238 -13.23 24.77 33.47
C TYR A 238 -12.08 24.49 34.49
N THR A 239 -12.42 24.25 35.76
CA THR A 239 -11.43 24.13 36.84
C THR A 239 -10.58 22.86 36.79
N LYS A 240 -10.90 21.88 35.93
CA LYS A 240 -10.22 20.57 35.91
C LYS A 240 -9.85 20.02 34.53
N GLY A 241 -10.38 20.56 33.43
CA GLY A 241 -10.10 20.05 32.08
C GLY A 241 -9.08 20.91 31.33
N GLN A 242 -8.33 20.31 30.41
CA GLN A 242 -7.58 21.04 29.39
C GLN A 242 -7.98 20.52 28.01
N LEU A 243 -8.31 21.44 27.10
CA LEU A 243 -8.51 21.12 25.70
C LEU A 243 -7.26 21.53 24.94
N ARG A 244 -6.70 20.59 24.20
CA ARG A 244 -5.59 20.83 23.28
C ARG A 244 -6.05 20.56 21.86
N LEU A 245 -5.85 21.52 20.96
CA LEU A 245 -6.05 21.37 19.53
C LEU A 245 -4.69 21.27 18.86
N VAL A 246 -4.52 20.34 17.92
CA VAL A 246 -3.28 20.14 17.19
C VAL A 246 -3.54 20.05 15.69
N ILE A 247 -2.68 20.69 14.92
CA ILE A 247 -2.57 20.51 13.47
C ILE A 247 -1.14 20.14 13.15
N GLY A 248 -0.91 19.23 12.22
CA GLY A 248 0.43 18.77 11.91
C GLY A 248 0.58 18.17 10.54
N TYR A 249 1.77 17.67 10.29
CA TYR A 249 2.13 16.93 9.10
C TYR A 249 2.96 15.72 9.49
N SER A 250 2.60 14.56 8.97
CA SER A 250 3.24 13.29 9.25
C SER A 250 3.87 12.70 8.00
N PHE A 251 5.00 12.03 8.18
CA PHE A 251 5.67 11.21 7.18
C PHE A 251 5.93 9.84 7.79
N THR A 252 5.47 8.78 7.14
CA THR A 252 5.69 7.40 7.54
C THR A 252 6.36 6.66 6.39
N HIS A 253 7.46 5.99 6.68
CA HIS A 253 8.20 5.19 5.74
C HIS A 253 8.21 3.73 6.20
N LEU A 254 7.83 2.83 5.30
CA LEU A 254 7.86 1.39 5.51
C LEU A 254 8.92 0.80 4.60
N TRP A 255 9.79 -0.03 5.17
CA TRP A 255 10.77 -0.80 4.41
C TRP A 255 10.34 -2.26 4.28
N ASN A 256 10.84 -2.93 3.25
CA ASN A 256 10.61 -4.37 3.06
C ASN A 256 9.11 -4.74 2.98
N VAL A 257 8.33 -3.85 2.36
CA VAL A 257 6.92 -4.12 2.09
C VAL A 257 6.83 -5.10 0.91
N PRO A 258 5.93 -6.09 0.95
CA PRO A 258 5.69 -6.97 -0.19
C PRO A 258 5.46 -6.19 -1.48
N GLN A 259 6.07 -6.65 -2.57
CA GLN A 259 5.90 -6.02 -3.88
C GLN A 259 5.52 -7.02 -4.95
N LEU A 260 4.89 -6.51 -6.00
CA LEU A 260 4.71 -7.24 -7.25
C LEU A 260 6.05 -7.78 -7.74
N ARG A 261 6.10 -9.09 -8.00
CA ARG A 261 7.24 -9.75 -8.61
C ARG A 261 7.53 -9.13 -9.98
N ARG A 262 8.80 -8.78 -10.22
CA ARG A 262 9.31 -8.37 -11.53
C ARG A 262 10.16 -9.47 -12.10
N TYR A 263 10.08 -9.63 -13.41
CA TYR A 263 10.86 -10.63 -14.14
C TYR A 263 11.95 -9.94 -14.94
N HIS A 264 13.16 -10.49 -14.91
CA HIS A 264 14.27 -10.03 -15.74
C HIS A 264 14.40 -10.93 -16.97
N THR A 265 14.70 -10.33 -18.12
CA THR A 265 14.87 -11.05 -19.38
C THR A 265 16.09 -11.97 -19.34
N GLY A 266 15.93 -13.22 -19.77
CA GLY A 266 17.05 -14.15 -20.01
C GLY A 266 17.35 -15.14 -18.88
N ILE A 267 16.63 -15.09 -17.76
CA ILE A 267 16.78 -16.04 -16.66
C ILE A 267 15.37 -16.39 -16.15
N GLU A 268 14.97 -17.66 -16.24
CA GLU A 268 13.71 -18.16 -15.65
C GLU A 268 13.73 -18.14 -14.11
N SER A 269 14.89 -17.91 -13.51
CA SER A 269 15.03 -17.71 -12.08
C SER A 269 14.42 -16.38 -11.68
N VAL A 270 13.43 -16.46 -10.78
CA VAL A 270 12.94 -15.32 -10.02
C VAL A 270 14.11 -14.73 -9.24
N SER A 271 14.35 -13.43 -9.41
CA SER A 271 15.27 -12.70 -8.55
C SER A 271 14.74 -12.72 -7.11
N ASN A 272 15.25 -13.64 -6.29
CA ASN A 272 15.00 -13.70 -4.84
C ASN A 272 15.49 -12.42 -4.11
N SER A 273 16.32 -11.60 -4.75
CA SER A 273 17.05 -10.50 -4.10
C SER A 273 16.31 -9.17 -4.03
N SER A 274 15.04 -9.08 -4.44
CA SER A 274 14.31 -7.80 -4.36
C SER A 274 12.80 -7.97 -4.24
N HIS A 275 12.30 -8.71 -3.24
CA HIS A 275 10.87 -8.69 -2.88
C HIS A 275 10.50 -7.54 -1.93
N ALA A 276 11.48 -6.72 -1.57
CA ALA A 276 11.35 -5.59 -0.68
C ALA A 276 11.09 -4.30 -1.47
N SER A 277 9.91 -3.71 -1.33
CA SER A 277 9.66 -2.32 -1.71
C SER A 277 9.66 -1.40 -0.49
N THR A 278 9.73 -0.11 -0.75
CA THR A 278 9.55 0.93 0.26
C THR A 278 8.28 1.71 -0.03
N ILE A 279 7.44 1.94 0.99
CA ILE A 279 6.26 2.80 0.87
C ILE A 279 6.49 4.05 1.73
N GLY A 280 6.39 5.22 1.10
CA GLY A 280 6.31 6.50 1.78
C GLY A 280 4.86 6.98 1.82
N LEU A 281 4.33 7.19 3.03
CA LEU A 281 3.04 7.81 3.30
C LEU A 281 3.28 9.17 3.92
N HIS A 282 2.48 10.16 3.54
CA HIS A 282 2.54 11.47 4.17
C HIS A 282 1.18 12.15 4.12
N GLY A 283 0.93 13.05 5.07
CA GLY A 283 -0.35 13.75 5.13
C GLY A 283 -0.45 14.71 6.31
N GLY A 284 -1.39 15.65 6.19
CA GLY A 284 -1.77 16.52 7.29
C GLY A 284 -2.50 15.74 8.38
N THR A 285 -2.26 16.13 9.63
CA THR A 285 -2.94 15.59 10.82
C THR A 285 -3.70 16.72 11.50
N PHE A 286 -4.87 16.38 12.06
CA PHE A 286 -5.65 17.27 12.92
C PHE A 286 -6.12 16.44 14.10
N GLY A 287 -6.09 17.01 15.30
CA GLY A 287 -6.47 16.31 16.51
C GLY A 287 -6.97 17.26 17.58
N ALA A 288 -7.74 16.69 18.51
CA ALA A 288 -8.13 17.33 19.76
C ALA A 288 -7.86 16.36 20.91
N GLU A 289 -7.20 16.83 21.96
CA GLU A 289 -6.94 16.06 23.18
C GLU A 289 -7.70 16.70 24.34
N LEU A 290 -8.41 15.87 25.10
CA LEU A 290 -9.04 16.27 26.36
C LEU A 290 -8.22 15.66 27.49
N LEU A 291 -7.58 16.51 28.30
CA LEU A 291 -6.85 16.12 29.49
C LEU A 291 -7.75 16.34 30.71
N PHE A 292 -7.94 15.30 31.50
CA PHE A 292 -8.74 15.29 32.74
C PHE A 292 -7.86 15.17 33.99
#